data_AF-A0A2X3JCQ5-F1
#
_entry.id   AF-A0A2X3JCQ5-F1
#
_cell.length_a   1.000
_cell.length_b   1.000
_cell.length_c   1.000
_cell.angle_alpha   90.00
_cell.angle_beta   90.00
_cell.angle_gamma   90.00
#
_symmetry.space_group_name_H-M   'P 1'
#
loop_
_entity.id
_entity.type
_entity.pdbx_description
1 polymer ?
#
loop_
_entity_poly.entity_id
_entity_poly.type
_entity_poly.pdbx_seq_one_letter_code
_entity_poly.pdbx_strand_id
1 'polypeptide(L)'
;MIPDLAAIFYAYKTRPILKQYIERTLKTQAAEVWLARIHEVGVPVAPLLSVAEAIKLPQTQARNMLIEAGGIMMPGNPIKISGCADPHVMPGAATLDQHGEQIRQEFSS
;
A
#
# COMPACT_ATOMS: atom_id res chain seq x y z
N MET A 1 2.34 -30.94 -6.96
CA MET A 1 1.63 -30.75 -8.24
C MET A 1 1.98 -29.37 -8.77
N ILE A 2 2.88 -29.31 -9.75
CA ILE A 2 3.21 -28.07 -10.47
C ILE A 2 2.11 -27.88 -11.52
N PRO A 3 1.45 -26.72 -11.62
CA PRO A 3 0.47 -26.52 -12.68
C PRO A 3 1.18 -26.63 -14.04
N ASP A 4 0.55 -27.35 -14.96
CA ASP A 4 1.02 -27.52 -16.33
C ASP A 4 1.38 -26.16 -16.95
N LEU A 5 2.67 -25.98 -17.29
CA LEU A 5 3.20 -24.78 -17.96
C LEU A 5 2.40 -24.46 -19.24
N ALA A 6 1.81 -25.46 -19.89
CA ALA A 6 0.95 -25.27 -21.05
C ALA A 6 -0.36 -24.53 -20.70
N ALA A 7 -0.95 -24.77 -19.53
CA ALA A 7 -2.22 -24.17 -19.11
C ALA A 7 -2.08 -22.67 -18.78
N ILE A 8 -1.00 -22.28 -18.09
CA ILE A 8 -0.72 -20.85 -17.80
C ILE A 8 -0.40 -20.09 -19.10
N PHE A 9 0.43 -20.68 -19.96
CA PHE A 9 0.78 -20.08 -21.24
C PHE A 9 -0.45 -19.96 -22.16
N TYR A 10 -1.34 -20.95 -22.14
CA TYR A 10 -2.61 -20.92 -22.85
C TYR A 10 -3.53 -19.84 -22.29
N ALA A 11 -3.70 -19.75 -20.97
CA ALA A 11 -4.49 -18.70 -20.31
C ALA A 11 -4.00 -17.29 -20.66
N TYR A 12 -2.69 -17.09 -20.75
CA TYR A 12 -2.10 -15.84 -21.22
C TYR A 12 -2.50 -15.53 -22.67
N LYS A 13 -2.35 -16.50 -23.58
CA LYS A 13 -2.74 -16.35 -25.00
C LYS A 13 -4.23 -16.05 -25.17
N THR A 14 -5.09 -16.70 -24.39
CA THR A 14 -6.56 -16.54 -24.47
C THR A 14 -7.11 -15.50 -23.51
N ARG A 15 -6.25 -14.69 -22.87
CA ARG A 15 -6.63 -13.72 -21.84
C ARG A 15 -7.81 -12.82 -22.21
N PRO A 16 -7.94 -12.29 -23.45
CA PRO A 16 -9.10 -11.45 -23.80
C PRO A 16 -10.44 -12.19 -23.70
N ILE A 17 -10.51 -13.43 -24.21
CA ILE A 17 -11.73 -14.25 -24.19
C ILE A 17 -12.03 -14.70 -22.75
N LEU A 18 -11.00 -15.14 -22.02
CA LEU A 18 -11.14 -15.51 -20.61
C LEU A 18 -11.67 -14.34 -19.77
N LYS A 19 -11.11 -13.13 -19.97
CA LYS A 19 -11.58 -11.91 -19.31
C LYS A 19 -13.06 -11.64 -19.60
N GLN A 20 -13.50 -11.79 -20.85
CA GLN A 20 -14.90 -11.59 -21.22
C GLN A 20 -15.85 -12.53 -20.45
N TYR A 21 -15.51 -13.81 -20.32
CA TYR A 21 -16.30 -14.77 -19.54
C TYR A 21 -16.35 -14.43 -18.05
N ILE A 22 -15.19 -14.07 -17.47
CA ILE A 22 -15.08 -13.68 -16.07
C ILE A 22 -15.91 -12.42 -15.81
N GLU A 23 -15.71 -11.35 -16.58
CA GLU A 23 -16.42 -10.08 -16.41
C GLU A 23 -17.93 -10.21 -16.64
N ARG A 24 -18.36 -11.06 -17.57
CA ARG A 24 -19.79 -11.35 -17.77
C ARG A 24 -20.44 -11.90 -16.49
N THR A 25 -19.74 -12.78 -15.79
CA THR A 25 -20.20 -13.36 -14.53
C THR A 25 -20.10 -12.34 -13.40
N LEU A 26 -18.97 -11.63 -13.30
CA LEU A 26 -18.74 -10.65 -12.24
C LEU A 26 -19.76 -9.50 -12.26
N LYS A 27 -20.24 -9.09 -13.44
CA LYS A 27 -21.30 -8.08 -13.59
C LYS A 27 -22.64 -8.44 -12.95
N THR A 28 -22.87 -9.70 -12.59
CA THR A 28 -24.17 -10.15 -12.07
C THR A 28 -24.37 -9.85 -10.59
N GLN A 29 -23.33 -9.45 -9.86
CA GLN A 29 -23.38 -9.10 -8.44
C GLN A 29 -22.44 -7.93 -8.13
N ALA A 30 -22.62 -7.29 -6.98
CA ALA A 30 -21.71 -6.25 -6.50
C ALA A 30 -20.31 -6.82 -6.18
N ALA A 31 -19.30 -5.95 -6.12
CA ALA A 31 -17.92 -6.36 -5.91
C ALA A 31 -17.73 -7.06 -4.55
N GLU A 32 -18.42 -6.61 -3.51
CA GLU A 32 -18.36 -7.13 -2.14
C GLU A 32 -18.78 -8.60 -2.07
N VAL A 33 -19.80 -8.99 -2.86
CA VAL A 33 -20.27 -10.38 -2.95
C VAL A 33 -19.17 -11.27 -3.54
N TRP A 34 -18.49 -10.80 -4.58
CA TRP A 34 -17.40 -11.55 -5.20
C TRP A 34 -16.14 -11.58 -4.34
N LEU A 35 -15.80 -10.49 -3.65
CA LEU A 35 -14.69 -10.48 -2.69
C LEU A 35 -14.87 -11.58 -1.66
N ALA A 36 -16.05 -11.67 -1.04
CA ALA A 36 -16.35 -12.71 -0.05
C ALA A 36 -16.24 -14.13 -0.65
N ARG A 37 -16.93 -14.39 -1.77
CA ARG A 37 -16.97 -15.73 -2.40
C ARG A 37 -15.62 -16.20 -2.93
N ILE A 38 -14.85 -15.31 -3.56
CA ILE A 38 -13.54 -15.64 -4.11
C ILE A 38 -12.51 -15.84 -2.98
N HIS A 39 -12.59 -15.03 -1.93
CA HIS A 39 -11.74 -15.20 -0.75
C HIS A 39 -12.03 -16.50 0.01
N GLU A 40 -13.30 -16.88 0.16
CA GLU A 40 -13.74 -18.11 0.83
C GLU A 40 -13.12 -19.37 0.22
N VAL A 41 -12.90 -19.38 -1.10
CA VAL A 41 -12.24 -20.50 -1.81
C VAL A 41 -10.71 -20.38 -1.88
N GLY A 42 -10.12 -19.41 -1.18
CA GLY A 42 -8.66 -19.23 -1.08
C GLY A 42 -7.99 -18.61 -2.31
N VAL A 43 -8.76 -18.03 -3.23
CA VAL A 43 -8.20 -17.33 -4.41
C VAL A 43 -7.87 -15.89 -4.03
N PRO A 44 -6.65 -15.39 -4.33
CA PRO A 44 -6.28 -14.00 -4.03
C PRO A 44 -7.18 -13.00 -4.75
N VAL A 45 -7.80 -12.11 -3.98
CA VAL A 45 -8.71 -11.08 -4.48
C VAL A 45 -8.68 -9.87 -3.55
N ALA A 46 -8.81 -8.67 -4.10
CA ALA A 46 -8.87 -7.42 -3.35
C ALA A 46 -9.68 -6.36 -4.10
N PRO A 47 -10.29 -5.39 -3.39
CA PRO A 47 -10.89 -4.22 -4.02
C PRO A 47 -9.82 -3.28 -4.59
N LEU A 48 -10.21 -2.45 -5.55
CA LEU A 48 -9.41 -1.31 -5.97
C LEU A 48 -9.80 -0.09 -5.13
N LEU A 49 -8.92 0.31 -4.21
CA LEU A 49 -9.15 1.42 -3.29
C LEU A 49 -8.52 2.72 -3.78
N SER A 50 -9.14 3.85 -3.46
CA SER A 50 -8.54 5.17 -3.56
C SER A 50 -7.45 5.37 -2.50
N VAL A 51 -6.59 6.38 -2.69
CA VAL A 51 -5.59 6.75 -1.68
C VAL A 51 -6.25 7.09 -0.34
N ALA A 52 -7.38 7.81 -0.36
CA ALA A 52 -8.11 8.20 0.84
C ALA A 52 -8.68 7.01 1.62
N GLU A 53 -9.05 5.93 0.94
CA GLU A 53 -9.48 4.68 1.57
C GLU A 53 -8.27 3.89 2.07
N ALA A 54 -7.21 3.78 1.28
CA ALA A 54 -5.99 3.04 1.62
C ALA A 54 -5.32 3.57 2.91
N ILE A 55 -5.26 4.90 3.10
CA ILE A 55 -4.66 5.48 4.32
C ILE A 55 -5.48 5.21 5.59
N LYS A 56 -6.78 4.91 5.44
CA LYS A 56 -7.70 4.62 6.56
C LYS A 56 -7.75 3.13 6.92
N LEU A 57 -7.09 2.27 6.15
CA LEU A 57 -7.09 0.83 6.43
C LEU A 57 -6.50 0.55 7.81
N PRO A 58 -7.05 -0.42 8.57
CA PRO A 58 -6.48 -0.87 9.83
C PRO A 58 -5.01 -1.25 9.70
N GLN A 59 -4.62 -1.84 8.57
CA GLN A 59 -3.23 -2.21 8.28
C GLN A 59 -2.31 -0.98 8.21
N THR A 60 -2.74 0.12 7.61
CA THR A 60 -1.94 1.36 7.50
C THR A 60 -1.67 1.94 8.89
N GLN A 61 -2.69 1.94 9.76
CA GLN A 61 -2.59 2.43 11.13
C GLN A 61 -1.69 1.52 11.98
N ALA A 62 -1.92 0.20 11.93
CA ALA A 62 -1.12 -0.79 12.65
C ALA A 62 0.36 -0.79 12.24
N ARG A 63 0.66 -0.35 11.02
CA ARG A 63 2.03 -0.25 10.48
C ARG A 63 2.65 1.13 10.66
N ASN A 64 2.00 2.08 11.34
CA ASN A 64 2.47 3.47 11.49
C ASN A 64 2.88 4.08 10.13
N MET A 65 2.04 3.90 9.10
CA MET A 65 2.32 4.35 7.72
C MET A 65 1.72 5.71 7.39
N LEU A 66 0.98 6.30 8.32
CA LEU A 66 0.55 7.70 8.27
C LEU A 66 0.98 8.32 9.60
N ILE A 67 1.96 9.21 9.55
CA ILE A 67 2.56 9.87 10.72
C ILE A 67 2.23 11.35 10.71
N GLU A 68 2.44 12.02 11.83
CA GLU A 68 2.39 13.47 11.94
C GLU A 68 3.80 14.04 12.05
N ALA A 69 4.19 14.97 11.18
CA ALA A 69 5.44 15.70 11.33
C ALA A 69 5.20 17.20 11.17
N GLY A 70 5.53 17.98 12.20
CA GLY A 70 5.27 19.42 12.24
C GLY A 70 3.78 19.79 12.07
N GLY A 71 2.86 18.97 12.61
CA GLY A 71 1.41 19.19 12.49
C GLY A 71 0.79 18.74 11.17
N ILE A 72 1.55 18.08 10.28
CA ILE A 72 1.09 17.65 8.97
C ILE A 72 1.10 16.12 8.88
N MET A 73 -0.01 15.55 8.40
CA MET A 73 -0.10 14.11 8.13
C MET A 73 0.68 13.76 6.85
N MET A 74 1.58 12.77 6.93
CA MET A 74 2.40 12.33 5.80
C MET A 74 2.75 10.84 5.87
N PRO A 75 3.26 10.23 4.78
CA PRO A 75 3.65 8.83 4.79
C PRO A 75 4.75 8.51 5.81
N GLY A 76 4.58 7.42 6.55
CA GLY A 76 5.58 6.90 7.50
C GLY A 76 6.66 6.05 6.83
N ASN A 77 7.66 5.64 7.62
CA ASN A 77 8.78 4.82 7.15
C ASN A 77 8.35 3.35 6.95
N PRO A 78 8.46 2.74 5.76
CA PRO A 78 8.08 1.33 5.55
C PRO A 78 9.07 0.31 6.15
N ILE A 79 10.30 0.73 6.49
CA ILE A 79 11.34 -0.15 7.03
C ILE A 79 11.17 -0.24 8.54
N LYS A 80 10.70 -1.39 9.03
CA LYS A 80 10.43 -1.65 10.45
C LYS A 80 11.48 -2.61 11.02
N ILE A 81 12.28 -2.15 11.97
CA ILE A 81 13.38 -2.91 12.57
C ILE A 81 13.13 -3.02 14.08
N SER A 82 13.19 -4.23 14.61
CA SER A 82 13.07 -4.48 16.06
C SER A 82 14.17 -3.72 16.81
N GLY A 83 13.78 -2.99 17.87
CA GLY A 83 14.71 -2.18 18.66
C GLY A 83 14.99 -0.78 18.11
N CYS A 84 14.56 -0.48 16.86
CA CYS A 84 14.57 0.88 16.34
C CYS A 84 13.21 1.54 16.60
N ALA A 85 13.22 2.74 17.18
CA ALA A 85 11.99 3.50 17.40
C ALA A 85 11.36 3.93 16.07
N ASP A 86 10.03 3.84 16.01
CA ASP A 86 9.20 4.25 14.88
C ASP A 86 8.06 5.13 15.42
N PRO A 87 8.37 6.38 15.80
CA PRO A 87 7.41 7.25 16.46
C PRO A 87 6.30 7.69 15.50
N HIS A 88 5.09 7.87 16.03
CA HIS A 88 3.96 8.39 15.27
C HIS A 88 4.07 9.90 15.01
N VAL A 89 4.70 10.63 15.95
CA VAL A 89 4.95 12.07 15.85
C VAL A 89 6.43 12.31 15.62
N MET A 90 6.77 13.05 14.57
CA MET A 90 8.14 13.33 14.15
C MET A 90 8.43 14.84 14.08
N PRO A 91 9.71 15.26 14.15
CA PRO A 91 10.09 16.64 13.85
C PRO A 91 9.63 17.04 12.45
N GLY A 92 9.07 18.25 12.34
CA GLY A 92 8.67 18.81 11.05
C GLY A 92 9.86 19.20 10.17
N ALA A 93 9.56 19.57 8.93
CA ALA A 93 10.55 20.13 8.04
C ALA A 93 11.07 21.48 8.60
N ALA A 94 12.38 21.71 8.47
CA ALA A 94 12.98 23.00 8.80
C ALA A 94 12.53 24.07 7.81
N THR A 95 12.41 25.31 8.27
CA THR A 95 12.26 26.47 7.39
C THR A 95 13.59 26.83 6.72
N LEU A 96 13.53 27.75 5.75
CA LEU A 96 14.72 28.25 5.06
C LEU A 96 15.72 28.87 6.06
N ASP A 97 16.97 28.38 6.03
CA ASP A 97 18.09 28.76 6.91
C ASP A 97 17.84 28.61 8.43
N GLN A 98 16.84 27.82 8.86
CA GLN A 98 16.46 27.68 10.28
C GLN A 98 17.63 27.33 11.21
N HIS A 99 18.54 26.46 10.77
CA HIS A 99 19.69 25.99 11.54
C HIS A 99 21.03 26.53 10.99
N GLY A 100 20.99 27.46 10.02
CA GLY A 100 22.15 27.84 9.23
C GLY A 100 23.25 28.53 10.02
N GLU A 101 22.90 29.40 10.96
CA GLU A 101 23.87 30.09 11.83
C GLU A 101 24.67 29.10 12.67
N GLN A 102 23.97 28.17 13.34
CA GLN A 102 24.57 27.14 14.19
C GLN A 102 25.49 26.21 13.39
N ILE A 103 25.03 25.76 12.22
CA ILE A 103 25.83 24.92 11.32
C ILE A 103 27.08 25.67 10.84
N ARG A 104 26.97 26.93 10.42
CA ARG A 104 28.13 27.72 10.00
C ARG A 104 29.15 27.83 11.13
N GLN A 105 28.72 28.16 12.35
CA GLN A 105 29.59 28.23 13.52
C GLN A 105 30.28 26.89 13.83
N GLU A 106 29.56 25.76 13.72
CA GLU A 106 30.09 24.42 13.94
C GLU A 106 31.22 24.04 12.96
N PHE A 107 31.11 24.45 11.69
CA PHE A 107 32.06 24.09 10.62
C PHE A 107 32.98 25.24 10.20
N SER A 108 33.15 26.29 11.02
CA SER A 108 33.97 27.46 10.70
C SER A 108 35.49 27.25 10.79
N SER A 109 35.97 26.03 11.04
CA SER A 109 37.40 25.68 11.23
C SER A 109 37.94 24.73 10.18
#